data_AF-A0AA35IZM2-F1
#
_entry.id   AF-A0AA35IZM2-F1
#
_cell.length_a   1.000
_cell.length_b   1.000
_cell.length_c   1.000
_cell.angle_alpha   90.00
_cell.angle_beta   90.00
_cell.angle_gamma   90.00
#
_symmetry.space_group_name_H-M   'P 1'
#
loop_
_entity.id
_entity.type
_entity.pdbx_description
1 polymer ?
#
loop_
_entity_poly.entity_id
_entity_poly.type
_entity_poly.pdbx_seq_one_letter_code
_entity_poly.pdbx_strand_id
1 'polypeptide(L)'
;MPMAWRALGTHNPLSSLTRLKSTKLHGAVIGIGLGTTNSAVAIMEGNVPKIIENAGGSRTTFSVVAFTKDSKCLVGTLAKHQSVINPEYTVFASKRLIGRRFEDVEVQRYIDEVTFKIIKNSNGDAWVEVRGQKYSPAKIASFILNKLKKNADAYLSKNIKNAVVAVPAYFNSAQRQILNE
;
A
#
# COMPACT_ATOMS: atom_id res chain seq x y z
N MET A 1 -73.24 -4.18 18.05
CA MET A 1 -72.17 -3.51 18.82
C MET A 1 -71.20 -4.57 19.34
N PRO A 2 -69.96 -4.57 18.83
CA PRO A 2 -68.81 -4.72 19.73
C PRO A 2 -67.68 -3.72 19.39
N MET A 3 -67.03 -3.23 20.45
CA MET A 3 -65.96 -2.23 20.43
C MET A 3 -64.68 -2.72 19.76
N ALA A 4 -64.11 -1.88 18.89
CA ALA A 4 -62.77 -2.03 18.33
C ALA A 4 -61.72 -1.41 19.27
N TRP A 5 -60.75 -2.20 19.72
CA TRP A 5 -59.54 -1.69 20.39
C TRP A 5 -58.43 -1.55 19.35
N ARG A 6 -58.01 -0.30 19.09
CA ARG A 6 -56.86 0.03 18.22
C ARG A 6 -55.58 -0.07 19.05
N ALA A 7 -54.69 -1.01 18.73
CA ALA A 7 -53.32 -1.03 19.26
C ALA A 7 -52.49 0.04 18.52
N LEU A 8 -52.00 1.04 19.26
CA LEU A 8 -51.03 2.02 18.79
C LEU A 8 -49.67 1.33 18.63
N GLY A 9 -49.22 1.19 17.39
CA GLY A 9 -47.88 0.68 17.07
C GLY A 9 -46.80 1.66 17.54
N THR A 10 -45.89 1.18 18.38
CA THR A 10 -44.68 1.88 18.77
C THR A 10 -43.71 1.91 17.58
N HIS A 11 -43.51 3.08 16.97
CA HIS A 11 -42.44 3.31 16.00
C HIS A 11 -41.08 3.13 16.69
N ASN A 12 -40.33 2.11 16.29
CA ASN A 12 -38.96 1.87 16.71
C ASN A 12 -38.03 2.67 15.76
N PRO A 13 -37.30 3.71 16.20
CA PRO A 13 -36.55 4.60 15.30
C PRO A 13 -35.17 4.05 14.88
N LEU A 14 -34.91 2.76 15.07
CA LEU A 14 -33.57 2.16 14.90
C LEU A 14 -33.37 1.37 13.59
N SER A 15 -34.14 1.64 12.53
CA SER A 15 -34.07 0.85 11.28
C SER A 15 -33.28 1.48 10.12
N SER A 16 -32.50 2.54 10.32
CA SER A 16 -31.74 3.16 9.22
C SER A 16 -30.24 3.33 9.50
N LEU A 17 -29.58 2.24 9.88
CA LEU A 17 -28.15 2.08 9.53
C LEU A 17 -28.09 1.41 8.17
N THR A 18 -28.35 2.20 7.12
CA THR A 18 -28.14 1.79 5.74
C THR A 18 -26.65 1.50 5.59
N ARG A 19 -26.27 0.22 5.62
CA ARG A 19 -24.95 -0.23 5.17
C ARG A 19 -24.75 0.40 3.80
N LEU A 20 -23.79 1.32 3.67
CA LEU A 20 -23.32 1.84 2.38
C LEU A 20 -22.99 0.62 1.52
N LYS A 21 -23.93 0.25 0.64
CA LYS A 21 -23.69 -0.79 -0.35
C LYS A 21 -22.63 -0.20 -1.26
N SER A 22 -21.39 -0.62 -1.05
CA SER A 22 -20.31 -0.42 -2.00
C SER A 22 -20.86 -0.69 -3.40
N THR A 23 -20.78 0.32 -4.26
CA THR A 23 -21.09 0.18 -5.69
C THR A 23 -20.48 -1.12 -6.19
N LYS A 24 -21.30 -1.97 -6.81
CA LYS A 24 -20.90 -3.30 -7.27
C LYS A 24 -19.59 -3.16 -8.04
N LEU A 25 -18.48 -3.64 -7.47
CA LEU A 25 -17.17 -3.59 -8.11
C LEU A 25 -17.24 -4.49 -9.34
N HIS A 26 -17.00 -3.94 -10.52
CA HIS A 26 -16.94 -4.70 -11.76
C HIS A 26 -15.47 -5.00 -12.10
N GLY A 27 -15.16 -6.26 -12.43
CA GLY A 27 -13.83 -6.72 -12.80
C GLY A 27 -13.07 -7.45 -11.68
N ALA A 28 -11.93 -8.02 -12.04
CA ALA A 28 -11.08 -8.76 -11.11
C ALA A 28 -10.57 -7.85 -9.99
N VAL A 29 -10.49 -8.42 -8.77
CA VAL A 29 -9.92 -7.77 -7.59
C VAL A 29 -8.68 -8.54 -7.18
N ILE A 30 -7.57 -7.83 -6.95
CA ILE A 30 -6.32 -8.42 -6.42
C ILE A 30 -6.16 -8.11 -4.94
N GLY A 31 -5.63 -9.06 -4.17
CA GLY A 31 -5.17 -8.84 -2.81
C GLY A 31 -3.68 -8.53 -2.81
N ILE A 32 -3.26 -7.42 -2.21
CA ILE A 32 -1.86 -7.02 -2.11
C ILE A 32 -1.44 -7.00 -0.64
N GLY A 33 -0.52 -7.89 -0.30
CA GLY A 33 0.22 -7.82 0.96
C GLY A 33 1.42 -6.90 0.78
N LEU A 34 1.28 -5.63 1.16
CA LEU A 34 2.42 -4.71 1.18
C LEU A 34 3.18 -4.96 2.49
N GLY A 35 4.44 -5.38 2.44
CA GLY A 35 5.27 -5.58 3.64
C GLY A 35 6.42 -4.60 3.72
N THR A 36 7.15 -4.62 4.83
CA THR A 36 8.34 -3.77 5.03
C THR A 36 9.52 -4.30 4.22
N THR A 37 9.69 -5.62 4.18
CA THR A 37 10.80 -6.29 3.49
C THR A 37 10.36 -6.93 2.18
N ASN A 38 9.25 -7.64 2.20
CA ASN A 38 8.71 -8.39 1.07
C ASN A 38 7.23 -8.07 0.91
N SER A 39 6.77 -8.03 -0.33
CA SER A 39 5.38 -7.84 -0.68
C SER A 39 4.91 -8.94 -1.63
N ALA A 40 3.62 -9.25 -1.60
CA ALA A 40 3.02 -10.30 -2.41
C ALA A 40 1.69 -9.83 -3.01
N VAL A 41 1.29 -10.45 -4.11
CA VAL A 41 -0.01 -10.22 -4.74
C VAL A 41 -0.71 -11.56 -4.95
N ALA A 42 -2.00 -11.58 -4.67
CA ALA A 42 -2.85 -12.74 -4.77
C ALA A 42 -4.14 -12.42 -5.54
N ILE A 43 -4.73 -13.46 -6.13
CA ILE A 43 -6.03 -13.44 -6.79
C ILE A 43 -6.91 -14.55 -6.22
N MET A 44 -8.20 -14.47 -6.52
CA MET A 44 -9.14 -15.58 -6.33
C MET A 44 -9.32 -16.31 -7.65
N GLU A 45 -8.94 -17.59 -7.70
CA GLU A 45 -9.31 -18.51 -8.78
C GLU A 45 -10.48 -19.37 -8.29
N GLY A 46 -11.70 -19.03 -8.71
CA GLY A 46 -12.91 -19.57 -8.10
C GLY A 46 -12.97 -19.19 -6.62
N ASN A 47 -12.98 -20.20 -5.74
CA ASN A 47 -13.00 -20.02 -4.28
C ASN A 47 -11.62 -20.23 -3.63
N VAL A 48 -10.56 -20.41 -4.42
CA VAL A 48 -9.22 -20.69 -3.89
C VAL A 48 -8.34 -19.45 -4.05
N PRO A 49 -7.74 -18.92 -2.96
CA PRO A 49 -6.76 -17.85 -3.05
C PRO A 49 -5.44 -18.39 -3.61
N LYS A 50 -4.85 -17.65 -4.55
CA LYS A 50 -3.58 -18.01 -5.19
C LYS A 50 -2.63 -16.84 -5.22
N ILE A 51 -1.38 -17.07 -4.80
CA ILE A 51 -0.30 -16.09 -4.89
C ILE A 51 0.27 -16.12 -6.31
N ILE A 52 0.44 -14.94 -6.89
CA ILE A 52 1.02 -14.78 -8.23
C ILE A 52 2.54 -14.67 -8.12
N GLU A 53 3.22 -15.40 -8.98
CA GLU A 53 4.67 -15.31 -9.14
C GLU A 53 5.04 -14.06 -9.92
N ASN A 54 6.11 -13.38 -9.50
CA ASN A 54 6.65 -12.25 -10.25
C ASN A 54 7.41 -12.73 -11.49
N ALA A 55 7.82 -11.80 -12.35
CA ALA A 55 8.56 -12.12 -13.58
C ALA A 55 9.87 -12.91 -13.36
N GLY A 56 10.40 -12.97 -12.12
CA GLY A 56 11.57 -13.78 -11.76
C GLY A 56 11.22 -15.14 -11.13
N GLY A 57 9.95 -15.57 -11.17
CA GLY A 57 9.48 -16.84 -10.61
C GLY A 57 9.31 -16.86 -9.09
N SER A 58 9.50 -15.74 -8.40
CA SER A 58 9.31 -15.67 -6.94
C SER A 58 7.89 -15.27 -6.57
N ARG A 59 7.32 -15.91 -5.56
CA ARG A 59 6.02 -15.58 -4.97
C ARG A 59 6.01 -14.29 -4.15
N THR A 60 7.18 -13.70 -3.91
CA THR A 60 7.31 -12.42 -3.22
C THR A 60 8.22 -11.47 -3.98
N THR A 61 7.98 -10.17 -3.81
CA THR A 61 8.76 -9.10 -4.40
C THR A 61 9.38 -8.28 -3.26
N PHE A 62 10.69 -8.05 -3.32
CA PHE A 62 11.37 -7.19 -2.35
C PHE A 62 10.73 -5.80 -2.34
N SER A 63 10.48 -5.27 -1.14
CA SER A 63 9.91 -3.94 -0.91
C SER A 63 11.03 -2.90 -0.94
N VAL A 64 11.72 -2.87 -2.07
CA VAL A 64 12.92 -2.08 -2.32
C VAL A 64 12.71 -1.32 -3.63
N VAL A 65 13.02 -0.03 -3.60
CA VAL A 65 12.91 0.90 -4.73
C VAL A 65 14.26 1.56 -4.93
N ALA A 66 14.71 1.63 -6.17
CA ALA A 66 16.00 2.15 -6.55
C ALA A 66 15.85 3.16 -7.68
N PHE A 67 16.65 4.21 -7.65
CA PHE A 67 16.66 5.23 -8.70
C PHE A 67 18.01 5.26 -9.41
N THR A 68 18.00 4.97 -10.71
CA THR A 68 19.21 5.00 -11.55
C THR A 68 19.64 6.44 -11.84
N LYS A 69 20.83 6.62 -12.43
CA LYS A 69 21.33 7.92 -12.88
C LYS A 69 20.38 8.57 -13.90
N ASP A 70 19.77 7.77 -14.77
CA ASP A 70 18.83 8.21 -15.79
C ASP A 70 17.41 8.45 -15.25
N SER A 71 17.25 8.61 -13.93
CA SER A 71 15.95 8.76 -13.25
C SER A 71 14.96 7.61 -13.48
N LYS A 72 15.44 6.43 -13.89
CA LYS A 72 14.57 5.24 -14.00
C LYS A 72 14.37 4.63 -12.60
N CYS A 73 13.13 4.30 -12.30
CA CYS A 73 12.75 3.62 -11.06
C CYS A 73 12.82 2.09 -11.25
N LEU A 74 13.70 1.44 -10.50
CA LEU A 74 13.78 -0.01 -10.37
C LEU A 74 13.05 -0.44 -9.10
N VAL A 75 12.39 -1.61 -9.13
CA VAL A 75 11.60 -2.13 -8.00
C VAL A 75 11.83 -3.62 -7.85
N GLY A 76 11.87 -4.11 -6.61
CA GLY A 76 12.00 -5.54 -6.31
C GLY A 76 13.42 -6.04 -6.46
N THR A 77 13.58 -7.22 -7.08
CA THR A 77 14.88 -7.89 -7.24
C THR A 77 15.92 -7.01 -7.93
N LEU A 78 15.53 -6.28 -8.98
CA LEU A 78 16.43 -5.36 -9.69
C LEU A 78 16.95 -4.24 -8.76
N ALA A 79 16.07 -3.68 -7.93
CA ALA A 79 16.44 -2.67 -6.95
C ALA A 79 17.35 -3.25 -5.85
N LYS A 80 17.06 -4.47 -5.39
CA LYS A 80 17.87 -5.17 -4.39
C LYS A 80 19.28 -5.48 -4.90
N HIS A 81 19.43 -5.92 -6.15
CA HIS A 81 20.75 -6.23 -6.72
C HIS A 81 21.66 -5.01 -6.78
N GLN A 82 21.13 -3.84 -7.16
CA GLN A 82 21.94 -2.63 -7.23
C GLN A 82 22.19 -1.97 -5.86
N SER A 83 21.56 -2.43 -4.77
CA SER A 83 21.70 -1.81 -3.44
C SER A 83 23.15 -1.79 -2.93
N VAL A 84 23.98 -2.73 -3.36
CA VAL A 84 25.42 -2.80 -3.01
C VAL A 84 26.22 -1.71 -3.74
N ILE A 85 25.86 -1.42 -4.99
CA ILE A 85 26.59 -0.47 -5.85
C ILE A 85 26.07 0.95 -5.68
N ASN A 86 24.78 1.08 -5.40
CA ASN A 86 24.06 2.35 -5.31
C ASN A 86 23.21 2.43 -4.03
N PRO A 87 23.86 2.39 -2.84
CA PRO A 87 23.16 2.31 -1.56
C PRO A 87 22.39 3.60 -1.20
N GLU A 88 22.90 4.77 -1.57
CA GLU A 88 22.27 6.06 -1.25
C GLU A 88 20.97 6.31 -2.02
N TYR A 89 20.84 5.74 -3.22
CA TYR A 89 19.65 5.90 -4.07
C TYR A 89 18.80 4.62 -4.12
N THR A 90 18.98 3.73 -3.15
CA THR A 90 18.15 2.54 -2.95
C THR A 90 17.42 2.63 -1.62
N VAL A 91 16.11 2.84 -1.69
CA VAL A 91 15.21 2.95 -0.56
C VAL A 91 14.62 1.58 -0.24
N PHE A 92 14.72 1.17 1.02
CA PHE A 92 14.14 -0.06 1.55
C PHE A 92 13.46 0.22 2.89
N ALA A 93 12.58 -0.66 3.33
CA ALA A 93 11.88 -0.55 4.61
C ALA A 93 11.20 0.82 4.87
N SER A 94 10.84 1.54 3.81
CA SER A 94 10.20 2.87 3.86
C SER A 94 8.87 2.87 4.61
N LYS A 95 8.24 1.70 4.78
CA LYS A 95 7.07 1.52 5.65
C LYS A 95 7.28 2.01 7.08
N ARG A 96 8.51 1.94 7.60
CA ARG A 96 8.85 2.43 8.94
C ARG A 96 8.62 3.93 9.08
N LEU A 97 8.65 4.68 7.98
CA LEU A 97 8.51 6.14 7.94
C LEU A 97 7.06 6.62 7.74
N ILE A 98 6.13 5.73 7.37
CA ILE A 98 4.78 6.17 6.98
C ILE A 98 4.07 6.82 8.18
N GLY A 99 3.72 8.10 8.00
CA GLY A 99 3.14 9.04 8.98
C GLY A 99 3.84 9.08 10.33
N ARG A 100 5.16 9.00 10.31
CA ARG A 100 6.04 9.44 11.40
C ARG A 100 6.53 10.85 11.15
N ARG A 101 6.77 11.60 12.24
CA ARG A 101 7.43 12.91 12.16
C ARG A 101 8.92 12.71 12.01
N PHE A 102 9.58 13.68 11.36
CA PHE A 102 11.03 13.62 11.20
C PHE A 102 11.74 13.56 12.56
N GLU A 103 11.24 14.28 13.56
CA GLU A 103 11.82 14.38 14.90
C GLU A 103 11.57 13.15 15.80
N ASP A 104 10.76 12.18 15.36
CA ASP A 104 10.48 11.00 16.18
C ASP A 104 11.77 10.24 16.49
N VAL A 105 11.95 9.80 17.75
CA VAL A 105 13.15 9.06 18.19
C VAL A 105 13.42 7.83 17.33
N GLU A 106 12.37 7.12 16.91
CA GLU A 106 12.51 5.98 16.02
C GLU A 106 12.97 6.36 14.60
N VAL A 107 12.57 7.53 14.10
CA VAL A 107 13.03 8.04 12.80
C VAL A 107 14.48 8.47 12.89
N GLN A 108 14.85 9.19 13.96
CA GLN A 108 16.24 9.62 14.18
C GLN A 108 17.20 8.43 14.28
N ARG A 109 16.85 7.39 15.03
CA ARG A 109 17.63 6.14 15.05
C ARG A 109 17.72 5.49 13.67
N TYR A 110 16.63 5.51 12.92
CA TYR A 110 16.60 4.89 11.59
C TYR A 110 17.46 5.66 10.57
N ILE A 111 17.62 6.97 10.73
CA ILE A 111 18.56 7.78 9.94
C ILE A 111 19.99 7.25 10.08
N ASP A 112 20.39 6.87 11.29
CA ASP A 112 21.74 6.34 11.56
C ASP A 112 21.94 4.91 11.02
N GLU A 113 20.87 4.17 10.77
CA GLU A 113 20.88 2.78 10.28
C GLU A 113 20.88 2.66 8.75
N VAL A 114 20.51 3.71 8.01
CA VAL A 114 20.30 3.65 6.56
C VAL A 114 21.28 4.50 5.76
N THR A 115 21.47 4.10 4.51
CA THR A 115 22.35 4.81 3.56
C THR A 115 21.63 5.86 2.72
N PHE A 116 20.31 5.73 2.54
CA PHE A 116 19.53 6.72 1.80
C PHE A 116 19.13 7.89 2.69
N LYS A 117 18.98 9.07 2.10
CA LYS A 117 18.71 10.29 2.87
C LYS A 117 17.24 10.38 3.28
N ILE A 118 17.00 10.48 4.58
CA ILE A 118 15.70 10.84 5.15
C ILE A 118 15.73 12.34 5.49
N ILE A 119 14.67 13.06 5.16
CA ILE A 119 14.57 14.51 5.31
C ILE A 119 13.29 14.91 6.01
N LYS A 120 13.32 16.09 6.63
CA LYS A 120 12.13 16.77 7.12
C LYS A 120 11.37 17.42 5.97
N ASN A 121 10.11 17.06 5.79
CA ASN A 121 9.22 17.77 4.86
C ASN A 121 8.69 19.08 5.48
N SER A 122 8.12 19.96 4.66
CA SER A 122 7.55 21.25 5.10
C SER A 122 6.51 21.12 6.22
N ASN A 123 5.75 20.03 6.22
CA ASN A 123 4.75 19.73 7.24
C ASN A 123 5.32 19.05 8.50
N GLY A 124 6.62 18.74 8.54
CA GLY A 124 7.30 18.04 9.63
C GLY A 124 7.39 16.52 9.49
N ASP A 125 6.82 15.93 8.42
CA ASP A 125 6.86 14.48 8.23
C ASP A 125 8.22 13.99 7.74
N ALA A 126 8.56 12.75 8.07
CA ALA A 126 9.74 12.08 7.57
C ALA A 126 9.55 11.66 6.11
N TRP A 127 10.32 12.24 5.21
CA TRP A 127 10.34 11.92 3.78
C TRP A 127 11.70 11.38 3.37
N VAL A 128 11.81 10.84 2.16
CA VAL A 128 13.10 10.41 1.60
C VAL A 128 13.51 11.33 0.47
N GLU A 129 14.80 11.62 0.35
CA GLU A 129 15.37 12.39 -0.74
C GLU A 129 16.32 11.50 -1.54
N VAL A 130 16.07 11.40 -2.84
CA VAL A 130 16.89 10.63 -3.76
C VAL A 130 17.21 11.51 -4.96
N ARG A 131 18.50 11.73 -5.22
CA ARG A 131 18.99 12.58 -6.34
C ARG A 131 18.33 13.96 -6.38
N GLY A 132 18.14 14.59 -5.21
CA GLY A 132 17.51 15.91 -5.08
C GLY A 132 15.98 15.91 -5.22
N GLN A 133 15.36 14.77 -5.50
CA GLN A 133 13.91 14.64 -5.53
C GLN A 133 13.38 14.10 -4.20
N LYS A 134 12.31 14.72 -3.70
CA LYS A 134 11.69 14.39 -2.42
C LYS A 134 10.48 13.49 -2.63
N TYR A 135 10.44 12.39 -1.90
CA TYR A 135 9.37 11.41 -1.97
C TYR A 135 8.77 11.16 -0.61
N SER A 136 7.44 11.16 -0.53
CA SER A 136 6.76 10.65 0.66
C SER A 136 6.96 9.14 0.76
N PRO A 137 6.97 8.56 1.97
CA PRO A 137 7.03 7.11 2.16
C PRO A 137 5.91 6.37 1.42
N ALA A 138 4.73 6.98 1.31
CA ALA A 138 3.60 6.44 0.57
C ALA A 138 3.85 6.46 -0.96
N LYS A 139 4.49 7.50 -1.49
CA LYS A 139 4.91 7.53 -2.90
C LYS A 139 5.92 6.40 -3.21
N ILE A 140 6.86 6.13 -2.30
CA ILE A 140 7.76 4.98 -2.41
C ILE A 140 6.96 3.66 -2.45
N ALA A 141 5.98 3.50 -1.57
CA ALA A 141 5.09 2.34 -1.56
C ALA A 141 4.32 2.18 -2.89
N SER A 142 3.89 3.29 -3.52
CA SER A 142 3.17 3.25 -4.80
C SER A 142 3.98 2.60 -5.94
N PHE A 143 5.31 2.74 -5.96
CA PHE A 143 6.15 2.07 -6.96
C PHE A 143 6.12 0.54 -6.79
N ILE A 144 6.07 0.07 -5.55
CA ILE A 144 5.95 -1.36 -5.20
C ILE A 144 4.56 -1.87 -5.59
N LEU A 145 3.50 -1.14 -5.23
CA LEU A 145 2.12 -1.49 -5.60
C LEU A 145 1.95 -1.58 -7.11
N ASN A 146 2.50 -0.61 -7.86
CA ASN A 146 2.47 -0.63 -9.32
C ASN A 146 3.21 -1.83 -9.91
N LYS A 147 4.34 -2.24 -9.33
CA LYS A 147 5.06 -3.45 -9.76
C LYS A 147 4.23 -4.71 -9.53
N LEU A 148 3.58 -4.83 -8.37
CA LEU A 148 2.72 -5.96 -8.02
C LEU A 148 1.48 -6.02 -8.92
N LYS A 149 0.85 -4.87 -9.18
CA LYS A 149 -0.23 -4.74 -10.15
C LYS A 149 0.19 -5.22 -11.53
N LYS A 150 1.36 -4.78 -12.03
CA LYS A 150 1.88 -5.22 -13.35
C LYS A 150 2.10 -6.74 -13.40
N ASN A 151 2.56 -7.35 -12.32
CA ASN A 151 2.70 -8.81 -12.25
C ASN A 151 1.32 -9.50 -12.37
N ALA A 152 0.30 -8.97 -11.69
CA ALA A 152 -1.05 -9.50 -11.78
C ALA A 152 -1.72 -9.25 -13.14
N ASP A 153 -1.52 -8.06 -13.73
CA ASP A 153 -1.99 -7.71 -15.07
C ASP A 153 -1.42 -8.68 -16.12
N ALA A 154 -0.11 -9.01 -16.00
CA ALA A 154 0.56 -9.96 -16.86
C ALA A 154 0.05 -11.40 -16.67
N TYR A 155 -0.20 -11.81 -15.42
CA TYR A 155 -0.74 -13.14 -15.11
C TYR A 155 -2.15 -13.36 -15.66
N LEU A 156 -3.02 -12.35 -15.53
CA LEU A 156 -4.42 -12.42 -15.99
C LEU A 156 -4.62 -11.98 -17.44
N SER A 157 -3.57 -11.48 -18.11
CA SER A 157 -3.62 -10.85 -19.42
C SER A 157 -4.70 -9.77 -19.54
N LYS A 158 -4.92 -9.00 -18.46
CA LYS A 158 -6.01 -8.01 -18.33
C LYS A 158 -5.54 -6.82 -17.50
N ASN A 159 -6.14 -5.65 -17.74
CA ASN A 159 -5.91 -4.48 -16.89
C ASN A 159 -6.79 -4.55 -15.64
N ILE A 160 -6.18 -4.76 -14.48
CA ILE A 160 -6.85 -4.81 -13.19
C ILE A 160 -7.00 -3.39 -12.66
N LYS A 161 -8.20 -3.05 -12.18
CA LYS A 161 -8.52 -1.72 -11.63
C LYS A 161 -8.79 -1.72 -10.13
N ASN A 162 -9.08 -2.88 -9.56
CA ASN A 162 -9.51 -3.01 -8.17
C ASN A 162 -8.47 -3.78 -7.37
N ALA A 163 -8.10 -3.26 -6.20
CA ALA A 163 -7.17 -3.92 -5.29
C ALA A 163 -7.61 -3.76 -3.84
N VAL A 164 -7.32 -4.77 -3.02
CA VAL A 164 -7.38 -4.72 -1.56
C VAL A 164 -5.94 -4.71 -1.06
N VAL A 165 -5.51 -3.64 -0.41
CA VAL A 165 -4.13 -3.50 0.11
C VAL A 165 -4.11 -3.71 1.61
N ALA A 166 -3.31 -4.66 2.08
CA ALA A 166 -3.09 -4.88 3.50
C ALA A 166 -2.20 -3.77 4.07
N VAL A 167 -2.71 -3.08 5.10
CA VAL A 167 -2.00 -2.06 5.86
C VAL A 167 -1.89 -2.49 7.33
N PRO A 168 -0.81 -2.11 8.03
CA PRO A 168 -0.72 -2.32 9.47
C PRO A 168 -1.90 -1.69 10.22
N ALA A 169 -2.35 -2.33 11.29
CA ALA A 169 -3.55 -1.92 12.04
C ALA A 169 -3.46 -0.49 12.60
N TYR A 170 -2.25 -0.03 12.94
CA TYR A 170 -1.97 1.30 13.47
C TYR A 170 -1.96 2.43 12.43
N PHE A 171 -2.20 2.12 11.14
CA PHE A 171 -2.34 3.17 10.12
C PHE A 171 -3.60 4.01 10.36
N ASN A 172 -3.42 5.32 10.48
CA ASN A 172 -4.50 6.30 10.53
C ASN A 172 -5.17 6.47 9.15
N SER A 173 -6.34 7.12 9.12
CA SER A 173 -7.15 7.31 7.91
C SER A 173 -6.40 8.07 6.80
N ALA A 174 -5.62 9.09 7.16
CA ALA A 174 -4.83 9.88 6.22
C ALA A 174 -3.77 9.01 5.51
N GLN A 175 -3.06 8.15 6.24
CA GLN A 175 -2.08 7.23 5.66
C GLN A 175 -2.72 6.17 4.75
N ARG A 176 -3.97 5.75 5.05
CA ARG A 176 -4.72 4.82 4.19
C ARG A 176 -5.18 5.48 2.89
N GLN A 177 -5.54 6.76 2.94
CA GLN A 177 -6.01 7.51 1.77
C GLN A 177 -4.91 7.71 0.73
N ILE A 178 -3.65 7.90 1.14
CA ILE A 178 -2.52 8.09 0.20
C ILE A 178 -2.20 6.79 -0.57
N LEU A 179 -2.61 5.62 -0.08
CA LEU A 179 -2.48 4.35 -0.82
C LEU A 179 -3.56 4.19 -1.91
N ASN A 180 -4.58 5.05 -1.92
CA ASN A 180 -5.65 5.06 -2.92
C ASN A 180 -5.37 6.03 -4.09
N GLU A 181 -4.34 6.88 -4.00
CA GLU A 181 -3.91 7.85 -5.02
C GLU A 181 -2.74 7.32 -5.86
#